data_AF-A0A645BDG9-F1
#
_entry.id   AF-A0A645BDG9-F1
#
_cell.length_a   1.000
_cell.length_b   1.000
_cell.length_c   1.000
_cell.angle_alpha   90.00
_cell.angle_beta   90.00
_cell.angle_gamma   90.00
#
_symmetry.space_group_name_H-M   'P 1'
#
loop_
_entity.id
_entity.type
_entity.pdbx_description
1 polymer ?
#
loop_
_entity_poly.entity_id
_entity_poly.type
_entity_poly.pdbx_seq_one_letter_code
_entity_poly.pdbx_strand_id
1 'polypeptide(L)' 'MPLDDLVKLVRKNICKEQKNSLPNGLICLKGGELQHEILPFKKIASSYEISDYFKEEYFKTKKVVYVPLQVK' A
#
# COMPACT_ATOMS: atom_id res chain seq x y z
N MET A 1 -7.79 -8.63 -5.97
CA MET A 1 -6.37 -8.95 -6.29
C MET A 1 -5.56 -8.86 -5.01
N PRO A 2 -4.81 -9.91 -4.65
CA PRO A 2 -3.88 -9.90 -3.51
C PRO A 2 -2.82 -8.80 -3.63
N LEU A 3 -2.34 -8.28 -2.49
CA LEU A 3 -1.28 -7.26 -2.46
C LEU A 3 0.02 -7.72 -3.15
N ASP A 4 0.42 -8.98 -2.99
CA ASP A 4 1.66 -9.52 -3.58
C ASP A 4 1.63 -9.49 -5.12
N ASP A 5 0.50 -9.86 -5.73
CA ASP A 5 0.34 -9.81 -7.18
C ASP A 5 0.40 -8.37 -7.71
N LEU A 6 -0.20 -7.43 -6.98
CA LEU A 6 -0.16 -6.03 -7.32
C LEU A 6 1.28 -5.49 -7.25
N VAL A 7 2.03 -5.84 -6.21
CA VAL A 7 3.45 -5.48 -6.07
C VAL A 7 4.27 -6.01 -7.25
N LYS A 8 4.09 -7.28 -7.62
CA LYS A 8 4.78 -7.88 -8.79
C LYS A 8 4.46 -7.14 -10.08
N LEU A 9 3.19 -6.77 -10.29
CA LEU A 9 2.73 -6.08 -11.49
C LEU A 9 3.33 -4.68 -11.63
N VAL A 10 3.33 -3.90 -10.53
CA VAL A 10 3.77 -2.49 -10.56
C VAL A 10 5.28 -2.33 -10.42
N ARG A 11 6.02 -3.37 -10.02
CA ARG A 11 7.47 -3.26 -9.74
C ARG A 11 8.28 -2.65 -10.89
N LYS A 12 7.93 -2.98 -12.13
CA LYS A 12 8.58 -2.44 -13.34
C LYS A 12 8.32 -0.95 -13.59
N ASN A 13 7.31 -0.39 -12.92
CA ASN A 13 6.91 1.02 -13.05
C ASN A 13 7.55 1.91 -11.96
N ILE A 14 8.29 1.33 -11.00
CA ILE A 14 8.92 2.08 -9.91
C ILE A 14 10.28 2.60 -10.37
N CYS A 15 10.42 3.92 -10.42
CA CYS A 15 11.69 4.58 -10.74
C CYS A 15 12.74 4.32 -9.64
N LYS A 16 13.99 4.11 -10.03
CA LYS A 16 15.12 3.99 -9.09
C LYS A 16 15.50 5.32 -8.45
N GLU A 17 15.41 6.40 -9.22
CA GLU A 17 15.69 7.75 -8.73
C GLU A 17 14.54 8.22 -7.84
N GLN A 18 14.86 8.60 -6.60
CA GLN A 18 13.89 9.14 -5.65
C GLN A 18 13.81 10.66 -5.78
N LYS A 19 12.58 11.18 -5.85
CA LYS A 19 12.28 12.63 -5.91
C LYS A 19 11.26 13.09 -4.87
N ASN A 20 10.63 12.16 -4.15
CA ASN A 20 9.53 12.43 -3.22
C ASN A 20 9.98 12.29 -1.77
N SER A 21 9.23 12.91 -0.85
CA SER A 21 9.46 12.83 0.60
C SER A 21 9.29 11.41 1.17
N LEU A 22 8.51 10.56 0.51
CA LEU A 22 8.34 9.14 0.85
C LEU A 22 9.06 8.25 -0.15
N PRO A 23 9.75 7.17 0.28
CA PRO A 23 10.35 6.15 -0.58
C PRO A 23 9.43 5.72 -1.74
N ASN A 24 9.97 5.66 -2.96
CA ASN A 24 9.24 5.15 -4.12
C ASN A 24 8.67 3.77 -3.82
N GLY A 25 7.39 3.56 -4.15
CA GLY A 25 6.66 2.38 -3.73
C GLY A 25 5.23 2.35 -4.24
N LEU A 26 4.44 1.45 -3.67
CA LEU A 26 3.03 1.28 -3.97
C LEU A 26 2.19 1.90 -2.85
N ILE A 27 1.27 2.80 -3.21
CA ILE A 27 0.18 3.24 -2.34
C ILE A 27 -1.12 2.75 -2.99
N CYS A 28 -1.92 1.99 -2.25
CA CYS A 28 -3.19 1.49 -2.77
C CYS A 28 -4.29 1.48 -1.71
N LEU A 29 -5.53 1.74 -2.15
CA LEU A 29 -6.73 1.56 -1.34
C LEU A 29 -7.13 0.08 -1.40
N LYS A 30 -7.32 -0.51 -0.23
CA LYS A 30 -7.78 -1.89 -0.07
C LYS A 30 -8.93 -1.93 0.94
N GLY A 31 -9.78 -2.94 0.83
CA GLY A 31 -10.86 -3.19 1.78
C GLY A 31 -10.86 -4.64 2.24
N GLY A 32 -11.44 -4.90 3.42
CA GLY A 32 -11.50 -6.23 4.02
C GLY A 32 -10.31 -6.55 4.93
N GLU A 33 -10.20 -7.83 5.32
CA GLU A 33 -9.16 -8.33 6.23
C GLU A 33 -7.79 -8.44 5.54
N LEU A 34 -6.99 -7.38 5.67
CA LEU A 34 -5.68 -7.28 5.01
C LEU A 34 -4.55 -7.92 5.79
N GLN A 35 -4.81 -8.49 6.97
CA GLN A 35 -3.78 -9.03 7.85
C GLN A 35 -2.92 -10.06 7.11
N HIS A 36 -3.56 -11.04 6.45
CA HIS A 36 -2.85 -12.07 5.68
C HIS A 36 -2.14 -11.52 4.43
N GLU A 37 -2.71 -10.52 3.76
CA GLU A 37 -2.11 -9.91 2.57
C GLU A 37 -0.87 -9.07 2.90
N ILE A 38 -0.86 -8.44 4.07
CA ILE A 38 0.24 -7.57 4.51
C ILE A 38 1.37 -8.37 5.16
N LEU A 39 1.12 -9.60 5.66
CA LEU A 39 2.13 -10.44 6.32
C LEU A 39 3.49 -10.50 5.58
N PRO A 40 3.55 -10.76 4.26
CA PRO A 40 4.82 -10.80 3.53
C PRO A 40 5.57 -9.46 3.55
N PHE A 41 4.84 -8.36 3.71
CA PHE A 41 5.36 -7.00 3.68
C PHE A 41 5.34 -6.33 5.06
N LYS A 42 4.98 -7.04 6.15
CA LYS A 42 4.70 -6.46 7.48
C LYS A 42 5.85 -5.63 8.06
N LYS A 43 7.09 -5.91 7.65
CA LYS A 43 8.28 -5.15 8.09
C LYS A 43 8.43 -3.78 7.43
N ILE A 44 7.79 -3.58 6.28
CA ILE A 44 7.95 -2.38 5.45
C ILE A 44 6.62 -1.70 5.12
N ALA A 45 5.51 -2.42 5.17
CA ALA A 45 4.20 -1.92 4.82
C ALA A 45 3.56 -1.17 5.98
N SER A 46 2.97 -0.01 5.67
CA SER A 46 2.17 0.78 6.61
C SER A 46 0.71 0.76 6.16
N SER A 47 -0.21 0.66 7.13
CA SER A 47 -1.65 0.72 6.88
C SER A 47 -2.28 1.89 7.63
N TYR A 48 -3.15 2.64 6.96
CA TYR A 48 -3.85 3.79 7.52
C TYR A 48 -5.36 3.61 7.29
N GLU A 49 -6.16 3.89 8.32
CA GLU A 49 -7.61 3.89 8.18
C GLU A 49 -8.02 5.10 7.34
N ILE A 50 -8.69 4.89 6.21
CA ILE A 50 -9.10 6.02 5.37
C ILE A 50 -10.27 6.80 6.01
N SER A 51 -10.95 6.18 6.98
CA SER A 51 -12.01 6.77 7.79
C SER A 51 -11.53 7.90 8.72
N ASP A 52 -10.22 7.99 8.97
CA ASP A 52 -9.61 9.13 9.66
C ASP A 52 -9.77 10.42 8.83
N TYR A 53 -9.79 10.29 7.50
CA TYR A 53 -9.84 11.40 6.54
C TYR A 53 -11.23 11.59 5.92
N PHE A 54 -11.98 10.50 5.67
CA PHE A 54 -13.29 10.54 5.02
C PHE A 54 -14.36 9.86 5.87
N LYS A 55 -15.48 10.55 6.14
CA LYS A 55 -16.51 10.08 7.09
C LYS A 55 -17.63 9.26 6.48
N GLU A 56 -17.63 9.05 5.16
CA GLU A 56 -18.66 8.29 4.47
C GLU A 56 -18.64 6.80 4.86
N GLU A 57 -19.81 6.17 4.91
CA GLU A 57 -19.98 4.74 5.24
C GLU A 57 -19.08 3.83 4.39
N TYR A 58 -18.94 4.14 3.10
CA TYR A 58 -18.09 3.39 2.17
C TYR A 58 -16.63 3.27 2.65
N PHE A 59 -16.12 4.31 3.30
CA PHE A 59 -14.72 4.42 3.73
C PHE A 59 -14.43 3.81 5.10
N LYS A 60 -15.45 3.49 5.91
CA LYS A 60 -15.27 2.88 7.24
C LYS A 60 -14.53 1.54 7.24
N THR A 61 -14.61 0.81 6.13
CA THR A 61 -14.01 -0.54 5.98
C THR A 61 -12.77 -0.56 5.09
N LYS A 62 -12.29 0.62 4.70
CA LYS A 62 -11.24 0.80 3.69
C LYS A 62 -9.97 1.27 4.37
N LYS A 63 -8.83 0.74 3.92
CA LYS A 63 -7.51 1.11 4.41
C LYS A 63 -6.61 1.49 3.25
N VAL A 64 -5.80 2.51 3.46
CA VAL A 64 -4.68 2.81 2.57
C VAL A 64 -3.50 1.95 3.01
N VAL A 65 -2.94 1.18 2.09
CA VAL A 65 -1.73 0.41 2.30
C VAL A 65 -0.61 1.04 1.50
N TYR A 66 0.49 1.35 2.18
CA TYR A 66 1.73 1.82 1.60
C TYR A 66 2.81 0.74 1.73
N VAL A 67 3.48 0.42 0.62
CA VAL A 67 4.62 -0.50 0.57
C VAL A 67 5.79 0.19 -0.13
N PRO A 68 6.89 0.52 0.56
CA PRO A 68 8.08 1.04 -0.09
C PRO A 68 8.75 -0.09 -0.91
N LEU A 69 9.04 0.17 -2.18
CA LEU A 69 9.58 -0.83 -3.12
C LEU A 69 10.92 -0.38 -3.73
N GLN A 70 11.68 0.46 -3.02
CA GLN A 70 12.97 0.95 -3.52
C GLN A 70 13.83 -0.19 -4.03
N VAL A 71 14.14 -0.12 -5.32
CA VAL A 71 15.08 -1.02 -5.98
C VAL A 71 16.47 -0.48 -5.66
N LYS A 72 17.28 -1.28 -4.94
CA LYS A 72 18.71 -0.99 -4.81
C LYS A 72 19.38 -0.94 -6.20
#